data_AF-A0A373J7W5-F1
#
_entry.id   AF-A0A373J7W5-F1
#
_cell.length_a   1.000
_cell.length_b   1.000
_cell.length_c   1.000
_cell.angle_alpha   90.00
_cell.angle_beta   90.00
_cell.angle_gamma   90.00
#
_symmetry.space_group_name_H-M   'P 1'
#
loop_
_entity.id
_entity.type
_entity.pdbx_description
1 polymer ?
#
loop_
_entity_poly.entity_id
_entity_poly.type
_entity_poly.pdbx_seq_one_letter_code
_entity_poly.pdbx_strand_id
1 'polypeptide(L)'
;MTFSAFPSPSFLTGYLSFSILENQVPNHLLFFIFFLSAFLTSLFFRRIYSVSQQSVFTRTQKETSSSPFAELLDISIMNSLFSITKLGGYIILFSVFQGILQFLLSSSSFFSVMLCGLTEFSTGLNALKDTALPFSLKFPLTMGFSSFGGLCVLAQTSCVLSGTDLPLFPYLIGRIVCTLIASGLTFLFVILF
;
A
#
# COMPACT_ATOMS: atom_id res chain seq x y z
N MET A 1 5.69 7.97 -8.36
CA MET A 1 5.53 6.95 -7.30
C MET A 1 4.13 6.92 -6.68
N THR A 2 3.37 8.01 -6.67
CA THR A 2 2.05 8.08 -6.00
C THR A 2 0.94 7.22 -6.64
N PHE A 3 1.11 6.71 -7.87
CA PHE A 3 0.04 6.06 -8.65
C PHE A 3 0.25 4.56 -8.92
N SER A 4 1.35 3.98 -8.44
CA SER A 4 1.81 2.65 -8.88
C SER A 4 1.69 1.57 -7.82
N ALA A 5 1.26 1.93 -6.61
CA ALA A 5 1.30 1.05 -5.46
C ALA A 5 -0.11 0.57 -5.07
N PHE A 6 -0.74 -0.16 -5.99
CA PHE A 6 -2.06 -0.76 -5.77
C PHE A 6 -1.94 -2.26 -5.43
N PRO A 7 -2.91 -2.81 -4.69
CA PRO A 7 -2.95 -4.24 -4.43
C PRO A 7 -3.03 -5.03 -5.74
N SER A 8 -2.36 -6.17 -5.80
CA SER A 8 -2.39 -7.03 -6.98
C SER A 8 -3.80 -7.53 -7.27
N PRO A 9 -4.14 -7.87 -8.53
CA PRO A 9 -5.43 -8.48 -8.86
C PRO A 9 -5.73 -9.73 -8.02
N SER A 10 -4.70 -10.56 -7.76
CA SER A 10 -4.81 -11.74 -6.91
C SER A 10 -5.18 -11.41 -5.46
N PHE A 11 -4.65 -10.32 -4.92
CA PHE A 11 -5.02 -9.84 -3.59
C PHE A 11 -6.48 -9.35 -3.57
N LEU A 12 -6.89 -8.57 -4.59
CA LEU A 12 -8.24 -8.03 -4.69
C LEU A 12 -9.32 -9.13 -4.78
N THR A 13 -9.12 -10.11 -5.65
CA THR A 13 -10.11 -11.18 -5.86
C THR A 13 -10.03 -12.28 -4.81
N GLY A 14 -8.81 -12.73 -4.49
CA GLY A 14 -8.62 -13.88 -3.59
C GLY A 14 -8.77 -13.50 -2.12
N TYR A 15 -8.00 -12.51 -1.67
CA TYR A 15 -7.99 -12.18 -0.25
C TYR A 15 -9.14 -11.22 0.11
N LEU A 16 -9.29 -10.10 -0.60
CA LEU A 16 -10.30 -9.11 -0.27
C LEU A 16 -11.74 -9.57 -0.55
N SER A 17 -12.04 -9.96 -1.78
CA SER A 17 -13.40 -10.36 -2.14
C SER A 17 -13.79 -11.68 -1.46
N PHE A 18 -13.01 -12.75 -1.66
CA PHE A 18 -13.37 -14.07 -1.16
C PHE A 18 -13.13 -14.24 0.35
N SER A 19 -11.98 -13.83 0.90
CA SER A 19 -11.69 -14.05 2.33
C SER A 19 -12.28 -13.00 3.27
N ILE A 20 -12.16 -11.70 2.95
CA ILE A 20 -12.56 -10.61 3.87
C ILE A 20 -14.03 -10.22 3.69
N LEU A 21 -14.47 -10.02 2.45
CA LEU A 21 -15.83 -9.56 2.14
C LEU A 21 -16.81 -10.70 1.83
N GLU A 22 -16.34 -11.95 1.85
CA GLU A 22 -17.16 -13.17 1.66
C GLU A 22 -18.04 -13.11 0.40
N ASN A 23 -17.50 -12.56 -0.70
CA ASN A 23 -18.18 -12.33 -1.98
C ASN A 23 -19.47 -11.47 -1.90
N GLN A 24 -19.65 -10.68 -0.83
CA GLN A 24 -20.77 -9.72 -0.74
C GLN A 24 -20.66 -8.59 -1.78
N VAL A 25 -19.46 -8.38 -2.35
CA VAL A 25 -19.19 -7.36 -3.36
C VAL A 25 -18.60 -8.01 -4.61
N PRO A 26 -19.12 -7.69 -5.81
CA PRO A 26 -18.58 -8.25 -7.03
C PRO A 26 -17.21 -7.65 -7.36
N ASN A 27 -16.31 -8.50 -7.87
CA ASN A 27 -14.91 -8.13 -8.13
C ASN A 27 -14.74 -6.89 -9.02
N HIS A 28 -15.56 -6.74 -10.05
CA HIS A 28 -15.49 -5.60 -10.98
C HIS A 28 -15.69 -4.26 -10.25
N LEU A 29 -16.50 -4.24 -9.19
CA LEU A 29 -16.75 -3.03 -8.40
C LEU A 29 -15.54 -2.68 -7.53
N LEU A 30 -14.88 -3.69 -6.93
CA LEU A 30 -13.62 -3.48 -6.20
C LEU A 30 -12.57 -2.86 -7.11
N PHE A 31 -12.35 -3.46 -8.29
CA PHE A 31 -11.42 -2.92 -9.29
C PHE A 31 -11.80 -1.49 -9.68
N PHE A 32 -13.07 -1.24 -9.99
CA PHE A 32 -13.54 0.08 -10.38
C PHE A 32 -13.23 1.14 -9.31
N ILE A 33 -13.48 0.85 -8.05
CA ILE A 33 -13.21 1.78 -6.94
C ILE A 33 -11.70 2.03 -6.76
N PHE A 34 -10.86 0.99 -6.80
CA PHE A 34 -9.41 1.17 -6.69
C PHE A 34 -8.85 1.96 -7.87
N PHE A 35 -9.27 1.67 -9.10
CA PHE A 35 -8.84 2.43 -10.27
C PHE A 35 -9.36 3.87 -10.27
N LEU A 36 -10.62 4.08 -9.87
CA LEU A 36 -11.20 5.42 -9.79
C LEU A 36 -10.52 6.26 -8.72
N SER A 37 -10.25 5.68 -7.54
CA SER A 37 -9.52 6.39 -6.49
C SER A 37 -8.08 6.73 -6.91
N ALA A 38 -7.40 5.84 -7.62
CA ALA A 38 -6.10 6.10 -8.23
C ALA A 38 -6.14 7.28 -9.20
N PHE A 39 -7.13 7.26 -10.11
CA PHE A 39 -7.31 8.28 -11.12
C PHE A 39 -7.61 9.65 -10.51
N LEU A 40 -8.53 9.72 -9.54
CA LEU A 40 -8.87 10.95 -8.83
C LEU A 40 -7.68 11.50 -8.03
N THR A 41 -6.92 10.63 -7.35
CA THR A 41 -5.67 11.01 -6.68
C THR A 41 -4.68 11.59 -7.69
N SER A 42 -4.61 11.03 -8.89
CA SER A 42 -3.76 11.54 -9.98
C SER A 42 -4.18 12.91 -10.46
N LEU A 43 -5.46 13.17 -10.64
CA LEU A 43 -5.94 14.51 -10.98
C LEU A 43 -5.62 15.54 -9.89
N PHE A 44 -5.77 15.14 -8.62
CA PHE A 44 -5.46 15.99 -7.47
C PHE A 44 -3.96 16.37 -7.44
N PHE A 45 -3.09 15.37 -7.51
CA PHE A 45 -1.64 15.59 -7.54
C PHE A 45 -1.16 16.27 -8.81
N ARG A 46 -1.77 15.98 -9.96
CA ARG A 46 -1.47 16.67 -11.22
C ARG A 46 -1.71 18.16 -11.09
N ARG A 47 -2.79 18.60 -10.44
CA ARG A 47 -3.03 20.03 -10.20
C ARG A 47 -2.04 20.66 -9.22
N ILE A 48 -1.66 19.95 -8.15
CA ILE A 48 -0.78 20.47 -7.10
C ILE A 48 0.68 20.53 -7.55
N TYR A 49 1.14 19.52 -8.30
CA TYR A 49 2.51 19.39 -8.77
C TYR A 49 2.69 19.80 -10.25
N SER A 50 1.67 20.39 -10.90
CA SER A 50 1.74 20.81 -12.31
C SER A 50 2.82 21.87 -12.60
N VAL A 51 3.45 22.46 -11.57
CA VAL A 51 4.37 23.60 -11.72
C VAL A 51 5.56 23.46 -10.76
N SER A 52 6.27 22.34 -10.78
CA SER A 52 7.65 22.30 -10.25
C SER A 52 8.42 21.10 -10.76
N GLN A 53 8.81 21.14 -12.04
CA GLN A 53 9.97 20.39 -12.53
C GLN A 53 10.50 21.05 -13.79
N GLN A 54 11.01 22.26 -13.61
CA GLN A 54 12.16 22.72 -14.38
C GLN A 54 13.43 22.22 -13.67
N SER A 55 13.53 20.90 -13.47
CA SER A 55 14.81 20.31 -13.10
C SER A 55 15.54 20.04 -14.40
N VAL A 56 16.54 20.87 -14.67
CA VAL A 56 17.60 20.62 -15.65
C VAL A 56 17.94 19.14 -15.58
N PHE A 57 17.59 18.39 -16.62
CA PHE A 57 18.10 17.04 -16.82
C PHE A 57 19.59 17.20 -17.12
N THR A 58 20.39 17.39 -16.07
CA THR A 58 21.83 17.24 -16.17
C THR A 58 22.04 15.75 -16.45
N ARG A 59 22.20 15.43 -17.72
CA ARG A 59 22.58 14.10 -18.19
C ARG A 59 23.97 13.83 -17.62
N THR A 60 24.04 13.36 -16.37
CA THR A 60 25.23 12.71 -15.86
C THR A 60 25.39 11.49 -16.75
N GLN A 61 26.30 11.57 -17.72
CA GLN A 61 26.84 10.39 -18.39
C GLN A 61 27.38 9.52 -17.26
N LYS A 62 26.59 8.53 -16.85
CA LYS A 62 27.11 7.42 -16.08
C LYS A 62 28.05 6.72 -17.07
N GLU A 63 29.35 6.88 -16.88
CA GLU A 63 30.34 6.11 -17.62
C GLU A 63 29.96 4.64 -17.47
N THR A 64 29.45 4.04 -18.53
CA THR A 64 29.29 2.59 -18.61
C THR A 64 30.71 2.06 -18.73
N SER A 65 31.31 1.73 -17.58
CA SER A 65 32.44 0.82 -17.57
C SER A 65 32.05 -0.40 -18.40
N SER A 66 32.93 -0.82 -19.30
CA SER A 66 32.75 -2.02 -20.13
C SER A 66 32.94 -3.28 -19.26
N SER A 67 32.19 -3.37 -18.16
CA SER A 67 32.20 -4.54 -17.29
C SER A 67 31.62 -5.72 -18.07
N PRO A 68 32.29 -6.90 -18.05
CA PRO A 68 31.77 -8.10 -18.69
C PRO A 68 30.34 -8.41 -18.23
N PHE A 69 29.53 -8.96 -19.13
CA PHE A 69 28.14 -9.33 -18.83
C PHE A 69 28.00 -10.19 -17.56
N ALA A 70 28.93 -11.12 -17.34
CA ALA A 70 28.96 -11.97 -16.16
C ALA A 70 29.07 -11.16 -14.86
N GLU A 71 29.94 -10.15 -14.82
CA GLU A 71 30.11 -9.27 -13.66
C GLU A 71 28.84 -8.44 -13.40
N LEU A 72 28.23 -7.90 -14.46
CA LEU A 72 26.97 -7.16 -14.36
C LEU A 72 25.82 -8.06 -13.84
N LEU A 73 25.79 -9.30 -14.29
CA LEU A 73 24.82 -10.30 -13.87
C LEU A 73 25.01 -10.67 -12.39
N ASP A 74 26.25 -10.92 -11.96
CA ASP A 74 26.58 -11.21 -10.55
C ASP A 74 26.19 -10.05 -9.63
N ILE A 75 26.48 -8.81 -10.03
CA ILE A 75 26.07 -7.60 -9.29
C ILE A 75 24.55 -7.52 -9.20
N SER A 76 23.83 -7.76 -10.30
CA SER A 76 22.36 -7.73 -10.33
C SER A 76 21.76 -8.79 -9.41
N ILE A 77 22.30 -10.01 -9.43
CA ILE A 77 21.86 -11.11 -8.56
C ILE A 77 22.09 -10.72 -7.10
N MET A 78 23.29 -10.26 -6.74
CA MET A 78 23.60 -9.89 -5.37
C MET A 78 22.69 -8.76 -4.84
N ASN A 79 22.46 -7.73 -5.66
CA ASN A 79 21.55 -6.63 -5.32
C ASN A 79 20.10 -7.10 -5.14
N SER A 80 19.64 -8.03 -5.98
CA SER A 80 18.30 -8.61 -5.85
C SER A 80 18.17 -9.43 -4.56
N LEU A 81 19.16 -10.26 -4.23
CA LEU A 81 19.18 -11.04 -3.00
C LEU A 81 19.20 -10.14 -1.76
N PHE A 82 20.01 -9.09 -1.78
CA PHE A 82 20.06 -8.11 -0.69
C PHE A 82 18.70 -7.41 -0.52
N SER A 83 18.09 -6.97 -1.62
CA SER A 83 16.79 -6.30 -1.62
C SER A 83 15.67 -7.20 -1.08
N ILE A 84 15.62 -8.47 -1.54
CA ILE A 84 14.65 -9.47 -1.07
C ILE A 84 14.85 -9.75 0.42
N THR A 85 16.10 -9.93 0.86
CA THR A 85 16.42 -10.20 2.27
C THR A 85 15.99 -9.03 3.15
N LYS A 86 16.26 -7.79 2.72
CA LYS A 86 15.87 -6.59 3.45
C LYS A 86 14.34 -6.47 3.54
N LEU A 87 13.61 -6.68 2.44
CA LEU A 87 12.14 -6.71 2.44
C LEU A 87 11.57 -7.79 3.36
N GLY A 88 12.12 -9.01 3.30
CA GLY A 88 11.75 -10.11 4.19
C GLY A 88 11.97 -9.77 5.67
N GLY A 89 13.08 -9.10 5.99
CA GLY A 89 13.36 -8.61 7.34
C GLY A 89 12.30 -7.61 7.84
N TYR A 90 11.86 -6.67 7.00
CA TYR A 90 10.77 -5.76 7.37
C TYR A 90 9.44 -6.49 7.57
N ILE A 91 9.11 -7.48 6.73
CA ILE A 91 7.90 -8.28 6.90
C ILE A 91 7.92 -8.99 8.27
N ILE A 92 9.02 -9.69 8.60
CA ILE A 92 9.17 -10.39 9.89
C ILE A 92 9.08 -9.42 11.06
N LEU A 93 9.74 -8.26 10.98
CA LEU A 93 9.71 -7.24 12.03
C LEU A 93 8.29 -6.77 12.31
N PHE A 94 7.53 -6.44 11.26
CA PHE A 94 6.14 -6.00 11.43
C PHE A 94 5.22 -7.15 11.88
N SER A 95 5.46 -8.39 11.48
CA SER A 95 4.73 -9.55 12.01
C SER A 95 4.93 -9.74 13.52
N VAL A 96 6.18 -9.63 14.01
CA VAL A 96 6.48 -9.72 15.45
C VAL A 96 5.86 -8.55 16.20
N PHE A 97 6.00 -7.33 15.67
CA PHE A 97 5.42 -6.13 16.27
C PHE A 97 3.89 -6.23 16.38
N GLN A 98 3.24 -6.77 15.34
CA GLN A 98 1.81 -7.00 15.34
C GLN A 98 1.39 -8.05 16.38
N GLY A 99 2.15 -9.13 16.54
CA GLY A 99 1.91 -10.11 17.59
C GLY A 99 1.98 -9.49 19.00
N ILE A 100 2.91 -8.56 19.22
CA ILE A 100 3.00 -7.81 20.49
C ILE A 100 1.78 -6.90 20.67
N LEU A 101 1.35 -6.19 19.62
CA LEU A 101 0.17 -5.32 19.69
C LEU A 101 -1.10 -6.11 20.02
N GLN A 102 -1.30 -7.27 19.40
CA GLN A 102 -2.44 -8.15 19.70
C GLN A 102 -2.37 -8.77 21.10
N PHE A 103 -1.17 -9.00 21.63
CA PHE A 103 -1.03 -9.46 23.01
C PHE A 103 -1.42 -8.37 24.02
N LEU A 104 -1.07 -7.12 23.74
CA LEU A 104 -1.36 -5.97 24.60
C LEU A 104 -2.80 -5.47 24.49
N LEU A 105 -3.42 -5.62 23.32
CA LEU A 105 -4.75 -5.09 23.01
C LEU A 105 -5.75 -6.21 22.87
N SER A 106 -6.92 -6.08 23.50
CA SER A 106 -8.01 -7.04 23.26
C SER A 106 -8.42 -7.01 21.77
N SER A 107 -8.35 -8.18 21.11
CA SER A 107 -8.58 -8.33 19.66
C SER A 107 -9.93 -7.84 19.16
N SER A 108 -10.91 -7.62 20.04
CA SER A 108 -12.28 -7.22 19.67
C SER A 108 -12.53 -5.71 19.74
N SER A 109 -11.59 -4.91 20.25
CA SER A 109 -11.78 -3.45 20.34
C SER A 109 -11.58 -2.80 18.97
N PHE A 110 -12.47 -1.87 18.60
CA PHE A 110 -12.35 -1.04 17.40
C PHE A 110 -10.97 -0.34 17.32
N PHE A 111 -10.45 0.11 18.46
CA PHE A 111 -9.13 0.72 18.54
C PHE A 111 -8.01 -0.26 18.16
N SER A 112 -8.12 -1.52 18.58
CA SER A 112 -7.16 -2.58 18.23
C SER A 112 -7.15 -2.83 16.73
N VAL A 113 -8.33 -2.91 16.11
CA VAL A 113 -8.49 -3.08 14.66
C VAL A 113 -7.87 -1.91 13.89
N MET A 114 -8.11 -0.67 14.34
CA MET A 114 -7.51 0.52 13.72
C MET A 114 -5.99 0.49 13.81
N LEU A 115 -5.45 0.23 15.00
CA LEU A 115 -4.00 0.20 15.19
C LEU A 115 -3.36 -0.91 14.37
N CYS A 116 -3.94 -2.11 14.38
CA CYS A 116 -3.48 -3.25 13.57
C CYS A 116 -3.54 -2.93 12.08
N GLY A 117 -4.63 -2.33 11.58
CA GLY A 117 -4.77 -1.96 10.17
C GLY A 117 -3.80 -0.87 9.72
N LEU A 118 -3.48 0.07 10.61
CA LEU A 118 -2.48 1.11 10.33
C LEU A 118 -1.05 0.58 10.37
N THR A 119 -0.73 -0.39 11.21
CA THR A 119 0.63 -0.98 11.27
C THR A 119 0.85 -1.98 10.15
N GLU A 120 -0.04 -2.95 10.01
CA GLU A 120 0.05 -4.05 9.06
C GLU A 120 -1.37 -4.43 8.59
N PHE A 121 -1.69 -3.96 7.39
CA PHE A 121 -3.07 -3.94 6.90
C PHE A 121 -3.71 -5.33 6.77
N SER A 122 -2.97 -6.39 6.45
CA SER A 122 -3.51 -7.76 6.36
C SER A 122 -4.10 -8.23 7.69
N THR A 123 -3.35 -8.06 8.78
CA THR A 123 -3.85 -8.46 10.11
C THR A 123 -4.99 -7.56 10.55
N GLY A 124 -4.94 -6.26 10.25
CA GLY A 124 -6.07 -5.37 10.52
C GLY A 124 -7.34 -5.74 9.76
N LEU A 125 -7.21 -6.19 8.51
CA LEU A 125 -8.34 -6.69 7.70
C LEU A 125 -8.93 -7.98 8.28
N ASN A 126 -8.09 -8.93 8.68
CA ASN A 126 -8.55 -10.14 9.37
C ASN A 126 -9.27 -9.80 10.68
N ALA A 127 -8.71 -8.91 11.51
CA ALA A 127 -9.35 -8.48 12.74
C ALA A 127 -10.67 -7.73 12.48
N LEU A 128 -10.73 -6.90 11.43
CA LEU A 128 -11.93 -6.19 11.02
C LEU A 128 -13.05 -7.14 10.57
N LYS A 129 -12.71 -8.24 9.88
CA LYS A 129 -13.66 -9.26 9.46
C LYS A 129 -14.46 -9.79 10.64
N ASP A 130 -13.79 -10.13 11.74
CA ASP A 130 -14.36 -10.76 12.93
C ASP A 130 -15.16 -9.79 13.84
N THR A 131 -15.11 -8.49 13.57
CA THR A 131 -15.90 -7.52 14.34
C THR A 131 -17.40 -7.64 14.08
N ALA A 132 -18.24 -7.20 15.02
CA ALA A 132 -19.69 -7.10 14.82
C ALA A 132 -20.13 -5.82 14.07
N LEU A 133 -19.23 -5.14 13.37
CA LEU A 133 -19.55 -3.91 12.65
C LEU A 133 -20.50 -4.17 11.47
N PRO A 134 -21.43 -3.24 11.19
CA PRO A 134 -22.27 -3.33 10.00
C PRO A 134 -21.43 -3.23 8.73
N PHE A 135 -21.92 -3.86 7.66
CA PHE A 135 -21.26 -3.86 6.35
C PHE A 135 -20.95 -2.43 5.85
N SER A 136 -21.83 -1.47 6.13
CA SER A 136 -21.67 -0.05 5.79
C SER A 136 -20.42 0.62 6.37
N LEU A 137 -19.88 0.09 7.46
CA LEU A 137 -18.60 0.55 8.04
C LEU A 137 -17.45 -0.40 7.70
N LYS A 138 -17.70 -1.72 7.66
CA LYS A 138 -16.67 -2.71 7.31
C LYS A 138 -16.12 -2.48 5.90
N PHE A 139 -16.98 -2.28 4.92
CA PHE A 139 -16.55 -2.16 3.52
C PHE A 139 -15.65 -0.94 3.28
N PRO A 140 -16.00 0.28 3.74
CA PRO A 140 -15.11 1.43 3.61
C PRO A 140 -13.79 1.34 4.37
N LEU A 141 -13.79 0.70 5.54
CA LEU A 141 -12.56 0.47 6.31
C LEU A 141 -11.66 -0.56 5.62
N THR A 142 -12.23 -1.63 5.11
CA THR A 142 -11.52 -2.66 4.33
C THR A 142 -10.83 -2.06 3.11
N MET A 143 -11.55 -1.22 2.36
CA MET A 143 -11.01 -0.55 1.18
C MET A 143 -9.99 0.51 1.54
N GLY A 144 -10.20 1.24 2.64
CA GLY A 144 -9.24 2.20 3.19
C GLY A 144 -7.92 1.54 3.59
N PHE A 145 -7.95 0.52 4.45
CA PHE A 145 -6.73 -0.18 4.88
C PHE A 145 -5.96 -0.79 3.71
N SER A 146 -6.67 -1.37 2.75
CA SER A 146 -6.07 -1.94 1.54
C SER A 146 -5.41 -0.88 0.65
N SER A 147 -6.00 0.31 0.55
CA SER A 147 -5.40 1.43 -0.18
C SER A 147 -4.21 2.03 0.56
N PHE A 148 -4.25 2.06 1.90
CA PHE A 148 -3.17 2.61 2.72
C PHE A 148 -1.94 1.69 2.72
N GLY A 149 -2.14 0.39 2.89
CA GLY A 149 -1.07 -0.63 2.95
C GLY A 149 -0.33 -0.69 4.29
N GLY A 150 -0.60 0.23 5.22
CA GLY A 150 0.00 0.23 6.56
C GLY A 150 1.45 0.76 6.62
N LEU A 151 1.93 0.96 7.84
CA LEU A 151 3.32 1.36 8.12
C LEU A 151 4.32 0.32 7.63
N CYS A 152 3.94 -0.96 7.61
CA CYS A 152 4.72 -2.05 7.06
C CYS A 152 5.11 -1.79 5.59
N VAL A 153 4.12 -1.47 4.74
CA VAL A 153 4.39 -1.16 3.32
C VAL A 153 5.15 0.14 3.15
N LEU A 154 4.93 1.14 4.02
CA LEU A 154 5.70 2.39 4.00
C LEU A 154 7.18 2.12 4.30
N ALA A 155 7.48 1.31 5.32
CA ALA A 155 8.85 0.94 5.68
C ALA A 155 9.52 0.11 4.58
N GLN A 156 8.80 -0.85 3.98
CA GLN A 156 9.26 -1.61 2.82
C GLN A 156 9.57 -0.69 1.63
N THR A 157 8.71 0.30 1.36
CA THR A 157 8.93 1.28 0.28
C THR A 157 10.16 2.14 0.59
N SER A 158 10.28 2.65 1.81
CA SER A 158 11.43 3.43 2.26
C SER A 158 12.75 2.67 2.10
N CYS A 159 12.73 1.39 2.46
CA CYS A 159 13.84 0.47 2.32
C CYS A 159 14.31 0.32 0.86
N VAL A 160 13.37 0.22 -0.09
CA VAL A 160 13.66 0.10 -1.53
C VAL A 160 14.11 1.44 -2.12
N LEU A 161 13.56 2.55 -1.63
CA LEU A 161 13.97 3.90 -2.02
C LEU A 161 15.31 4.33 -1.40
N SER A 162 15.79 3.63 -0.37
CA SER A 162 17.07 3.91 0.30
C SER A 162 18.21 3.80 -0.71
N GLY A 163 18.81 4.93 -1.09
CA GLY A 163 19.84 5.01 -2.13
C GLY A 163 19.39 5.68 -3.43
N THR A 164 18.15 6.21 -3.47
CA THR A 164 17.64 7.04 -4.57
C THR A 164 17.33 8.46 -4.08
N ASP A 165 17.29 9.44 -4.99
CA ASP A 165 16.92 10.83 -4.67
C ASP A 165 15.40 11.04 -4.55
N LEU A 166 14.63 9.96 -4.45
CA LEU A 166 13.17 10.02 -4.43
C LEU A 166 12.65 10.24 -3.01
N PRO A 167 11.93 11.34 -2.74
CA PRO A 167 11.42 11.61 -1.40
C PRO A 167 10.25 10.67 -1.05
N LEU A 168 10.26 10.13 0.17
CA LEU A 168 9.18 9.29 0.70
C LEU A 168 7.92 10.10 1.03
N PHE A 169 8.07 11.38 1.36
CA PHE A 169 6.96 12.20 1.86
C PHE A 169 5.84 12.41 0.82
N PRO A 170 6.11 12.80 -0.45
CA PRO A 170 5.05 12.88 -1.46
C PRO A 170 4.34 11.55 -1.72
N TYR A 171 5.07 10.43 -1.61
CA TYR A 171 4.47 9.09 -1.69
C TYR A 171 3.47 8.84 -0.54
N LEU A 172 3.85 9.18 0.69
CA LEU A 172 2.98 9.06 1.87
C LEU A 172 1.72 9.93 1.72
N ILE A 173 1.84 11.19 1.28
CA ILE A 173 0.67 12.05 1.05
C ILE A 173 -0.23 11.45 -0.04
N GLY A 174 0.35 10.93 -1.12
CA GLY A 174 -0.43 10.25 -2.18
C GLY A 174 -1.21 9.05 -1.65
N ARG A 175 -0.60 8.23 -0.80
CA ARG A 175 -1.24 7.09 -0.13
C ARG A 175 -2.40 7.54 0.76
N ILE A 176 -2.22 8.58 1.56
CA ILE A 176 -3.26 9.10 2.46
C ILE A 176 -4.44 9.64 1.64
N VAL A 177 -4.18 10.45 0.62
CA VAL A 177 -5.23 11.00 -0.26
C VAL A 177 -5.98 9.87 -0.98
N CYS A 178 -5.27 8.89 -1.54
CA CYS A 178 -5.90 7.75 -2.20
C CYS A 178 -6.75 6.92 -1.23
N THR A 179 -6.28 6.74 0.00
CA THR A 179 -7.02 6.05 1.07
C THR A 179 -8.32 6.76 1.41
N LEU A 180 -8.28 8.08 1.57
CA LEU A 180 -9.47 8.89 1.86
C LEU A 180 -10.46 8.85 0.70
N ILE A 181 -9.98 8.93 -0.54
CA ILE A 181 -10.85 8.86 -1.72
C ILE A 181 -11.46 7.46 -1.86
N ALA A 182 -10.68 6.39 -1.72
CA ALA A 182 -11.18 5.02 -1.82
C ALA A 182 -12.24 4.75 -0.74
N SER A 183 -11.95 5.09 0.52
CA SER A 183 -12.90 4.91 1.62
C SER A 183 -14.15 5.78 1.43
N GLY A 184 -13.98 7.05 1.03
CA GLY A 184 -15.11 7.96 0.76
C GLY A 184 -16.02 7.47 -0.37
N LEU A 185 -15.45 7.02 -1.49
CA LEU A 185 -16.21 6.45 -2.61
C LEU A 185 -17.00 5.22 -2.19
N THR A 186 -16.40 4.33 -1.40
CA THR A 186 -17.07 3.12 -0.91
C THR A 186 -18.18 3.42 0.08
N PHE A 187 -17.97 4.40 0.96
CA PHE A 187 -18.99 4.83 1.91
C PHE A 187 -20.19 5.45 1.19
N LEU A 188 -19.93 6.30 0.20
CA LEU A 188 -20.96 6.88 -0.66
C LEU A 188 -21.71 5.80 -1.45
N PHE A 189 -21.00 4.79 -1.95
CA PHE A 189 -21.62 3.65 -2.65
C PHE A 189 -22.61 2.91 -1.74
N VAL A 190 -22.25 2.59 -0.49
CA VAL A 190 -23.14 1.87 0.44
C VAL A 190 -24.31 2.72 0.96
N ILE A 191 -24.20 4.06 0.92
CA ILE A 191 -25.34 4.92 1.27
C ILE A 191 -26.35 5.00 0.13
N LEU A 192 -25.89 4.98 -1.12
CA LEU A 192 -26.75 5.12 -2.30
C LEU A 192 -27.43 3.82 -2.73
N PHE A 193 -26.86 2.66 -2.39
CA PHE A 193 -27.31 1.32 -2.79
C PHE A 193 -27.33 0.39 -1.58
#